data_AF-A0A182VXA5-F1
#
_entry.id   AF-A0A182VXA5-F1
#
_cell.length_a   1.000
_cell.length_b   1.000
_cell.length_c   1.000
_cell.angle_alpha   90.00
_cell.angle_beta   90.00
_cell.angle_gamma   90.00
#
_symmetry.space_group_name_H-M   'P 1'
#
loop_
_entity.id
_entity.type
_entity.pdbx_description
1 polymer ?
#
loop_
_entity_poly.entity_id
_entity_poly.type
_entity_poly.pdbx_seq_one_letter_code
_entity_poly.pdbx_strand_id
1 'polypeptide(L)'
;MLLERGFDGSFLARHSSSSPGAFTLSVRRGQEVTHIKIQNNGDFFDLYGGEKFATLSELVQYYMENGDQLKEKNGQIIELKQPLICAEPTTER
;
A
#
# COMPACT_ATOMS: atom_id res chain seq x y z
N MET A 1 4.65 -13.93 -4.51
CA MET A 1 4.44 -13.59 -3.07
C MET A 1 2.99 -13.22 -2.70
N LEU A 2 2.38 -12.12 -3.17
CA LEU A 2 0.99 -11.78 -2.79
C LEU A 2 -0.04 -12.78 -3.33
N LEU A 3 0.05 -13.14 -4.61
CA LEU A 3 -0.84 -14.14 -5.23
C LEU A 3 -0.62 -15.57 -4.71
N GLU A 4 0.59 -15.85 -4.23
CA GLU A 4 0.99 -17.19 -3.76
C GLU A 4 0.70 -17.40 -2.26
N ARG A 5 0.81 -16.34 -1.44
CA ARG A 5 0.79 -16.43 0.03
C ARG A 5 -0.28 -15.58 0.71
N GLY A 6 -0.85 -14.60 0.01
CA GLY A 6 -1.88 -13.72 0.55
C GLY A 6 -3.29 -14.19 0.19
N PHE A 7 -4.29 -13.55 0.78
CA PHE A 7 -5.71 -13.64 0.43
C PHE A 7 -6.20 -12.30 -0.10
N ASP A 8 -7.47 -12.21 -0.50
CA ASP A 8 -8.07 -10.96 -0.91
C ASP A 8 -8.02 -9.92 0.22
N GLY A 9 -7.50 -8.74 -0.10
CA GLY A 9 -7.19 -7.70 0.89
C GLY A 9 -5.85 -7.88 1.61
N SER A 10 -5.07 -8.92 1.30
CA SER A 10 -3.67 -8.97 1.72
C SER A 10 -2.87 -7.89 1.02
N PHE A 11 -2.00 -7.21 1.76
CA PHE A 11 -1.23 -6.09 1.23
C PHE A 11 0.19 -6.03 1.78
N LEU A 12 1.04 -5.25 1.14
CA LEU A 12 2.35 -4.87 1.65
C LEU A 12 2.75 -3.49 1.12
N ALA A 13 3.46 -2.73 1.95
CA ALA A 13 4.20 -1.57 1.49
C ALA A 13 5.63 -1.99 1.12
N ARG A 14 6.13 -1.48 0.01
CA ARG A 14 7.48 -1.77 -0.50
C ARG A 14 8.09 -0.53 -1.13
N HIS A 15 9.42 -0.52 -1.27
CA HIS A 15 10.07 0.47 -2.13
C HIS A 15 9.54 0.34 -3.57
N SER A 16 9.35 1.49 -4.22
CA SER A 16 8.99 1.55 -5.62
C SER A 16 10.17 1.12 -6.47
N SER A 17 9.95 0.14 -7.35
CA SER A 17 10.95 -0.31 -8.31
C SER A 17 11.14 0.67 -9.47
N SER A 18 10.16 1.56 -9.72
CA SER A 18 10.16 2.51 -10.84
C SER A 18 10.48 3.94 -10.42
N SER A 19 10.60 4.22 -9.13
CA SER A 19 10.83 5.58 -8.61
C SER A 19 11.67 5.51 -7.33
N PRO A 20 12.99 5.75 -7.41
CA PRO A 20 13.87 5.73 -6.25
C PRO A 20 13.38 6.66 -5.14
N GLY A 21 13.37 6.18 -3.89
CA GLY A 21 12.89 6.94 -2.73
C GLY A 21 11.36 6.98 -2.54
N ALA A 22 10.58 6.50 -3.52
CA ALA A 22 9.13 6.39 -3.38
C ALA A 22 8.72 5.01 -2.83
N PHE A 23 7.50 4.94 -2.28
CA PHE A 23 6.90 3.69 -1.81
C PHE A 23 5.73 3.28 -2.70
N THR A 24 5.36 2.00 -2.63
CA THR A 24 4.19 1.44 -3.32
C THR A 24 3.46 0.52 -2.36
N LEU A 25 2.15 0.74 -2.22
CA LEU A 25 1.23 -0.16 -1.55
C LEU A 25 0.71 -1.18 -2.58
N SER A 26 1.02 -2.45 -2.38
CA SER A 26 0.56 -3.53 -3.26
C SER A 26 -0.52 -4.33 -2.54
N VAL A 27 -1.70 -4.48 -3.15
CA VAL A 27 -2.88 -5.11 -2.55
C VAL A 27 -3.42 -6.21 -3.46
N ARG A 28 -3.64 -7.41 -2.94
CA ARG A 28 -4.27 -8.51 -3.66
C ARG A 28 -5.78 -8.32 -3.73
N ARG A 29 -6.34 -8.45 -4.93
CA ARG A 29 -7.79 -8.38 -5.23
C ARG A 29 -8.15 -9.52 -6.18
N GLY A 30 -8.72 -10.60 -5.65
CA GLY A 30 -9.00 -11.83 -6.39
C GLY A 30 -7.72 -12.50 -6.90
N GLN A 31 -7.57 -12.48 -8.22
CA GLN A 31 -6.42 -13.03 -8.94
C GLN A 31 -5.43 -11.95 -9.40
N GLU A 32 -5.69 -10.69 -9.06
CA GLU A 32 -4.87 -9.55 -9.47
C GLU A 32 -4.23 -8.85 -8.27
N VAL A 33 -3.22 -8.04 -8.56
CA VAL A 33 -2.57 -7.17 -7.58
C VAL A 33 -2.66 -5.73 -8.07
N THR A 34 -3.28 -4.88 -7.27
CA THR A 34 -3.31 -3.42 -7.50
C THR A 34 -2.08 -2.80 -6.85
N HIS A 35 -1.41 -1.91 -7.58
CA HIS A 35 -0.25 -1.17 -7.09
C HIS A 35 -0.59 0.32 -7.00
N ILE A 36 -0.56 0.84 -5.77
CA ILE A 36 -0.89 2.23 -5.45
C ILE A 36 0.43 2.93 -5.11
N LYS A 37 0.77 3.98 -5.86
CA LYS A 37 1.95 4.78 -5.55
C LYS A 37 1.69 5.60 -4.29
N ILE A 38 2.66 5.61 -3.40
CA ILE A 38 2.66 6.45 -2.21
C ILE A 38 3.61 7.62 -2.47
N GLN A 39 3.09 8.83 -2.36
CA GLN A 39 3.90 10.02 -2.48
C GLN A 39 4.66 10.24 -1.17
N ASN A 40 5.92 10.62 -1.28
CA ASN A 40 6.73 11.09 -0.16
C ASN A 40 7.30 12.44 -0.56
N ASN A 41 6.82 13.51 0.08
CA ASN A 41 7.26 14.87 -0.22
C ASN A 41 8.37 15.38 0.73
N GLY A 42 8.83 14.55 1.66
CA GLY A 42 9.77 14.93 2.72
C GLY A 42 9.09 15.27 4.05
N ASP A 43 7.90 15.87 4.02
CA ASP A 43 7.15 16.26 5.23
C ASP A 43 6.01 15.28 5.57
N PHE A 44 5.41 14.64 4.57
CA PHE A 44 4.26 13.74 4.74
C PHE A 44 4.17 12.71 3.61
N PHE A 45 3.36 11.69 3.87
CA PHE A 45 2.95 10.64 2.94
C PHE A 45 1.49 10.80 2.57
N ASP A 46 1.16 10.59 1.30
CA ASP A 46 -0.23 10.51 0.82
C ASP A 46 -0.36 9.55 -0.39
N LEU A 47 -1.60 9.41 -0.89
CA LEU A 47 -1.93 8.60 -2.07
C LEU A 47 -2.35 9.48 -3.27
N TYR A 48 -1.61 10.58 -3.52
CA TYR A 48 -1.90 11.56 -4.58
C TYR A 48 -3.25 12.26 -4.39
N GLY A 49 -3.55 12.65 -3.14
CA GLY A 49 -4.79 13.29 -2.72
C GLY A 49 -5.43 12.59 -1.52
N GLY A 50 -6.30 13.32 -0.81
CA GLY A 50 -6.92 12.87 0.44
C GLY A 50 -6.09 13.22 1.68
N GLU A 51 -6.09 12.29 2.64
CA GLU A 51 -5.43 12.47 3.94
C GLU A 51 -3.90 12.43 3.82
N LYS A 52 -3.23 13.16 4.72
CA LYS A 52 -1.78 13.26 4.79
C LYS A 52 -1.29 12.71 6.12
N PHE A 53 -0.22 11.93 6.08
CA PHE A 53 0.30 11.19 7.24
C PHE A 53 1.76 11.51 7.49
N ALA A 54 2.19 11.55 8.75
CA ALA A 54 3.59 11.80 9.08
C ALA A 54 4.44 10.55 8.82
N THR A 55 3.85 9.36 8.95
CA THR A 55 4.54 8.08 8.71
C THR A 55 3.77 7.15 7.78
N LEU A 56 4.49 6.22 7.15
CA LEU A 56 3.90 5.15 6.33
C LEU A 56 3.00 4.23 7.16
N SER A 57 3.33 4.00 8.42
CA SER A 57 2.53 3.18 9.34
C SER A 57 1.17 3.81 9.63
N GLU A 58 1.12 5.12 9.87
CA GLU A 58 -0.13 5.85 10.08
C GLU A 58 -1.02 5.82 8.84
N LEU A 59 -0.42 6.01 7.64
CA LEU A 59 -1.14 5.89 6.37
C LEU A 59 -1.81 4.53 6.24
N VAL A 60 -1.04 3.45 6.45
CA VAL A 60 -1.55 2.09 6.35
C VAL A 60 -2.64 1.84 7.38
N GLN A 61 -2.41 2.21 8.64
CA GLN A 61 -3.37 2.02 9.72
C GLN A 61 -4.69 2.73 9.42
N TYR A 62 -4.63 3.99 8.97
CA TYR A 62 -5.82 4.75 8.62
C TYR A 62 -6.67 4.04 7.58
N TYR A 63 -6.08 3.55 6.48
CA TYR A 63 -6.83 2.87 5.41
C TYR A 63 -7.22 1.43 5.76
N MET A 64 -6.63 0.83 6.79
CA MET A 64 -7.14 -0.42 7.37
C MET A 64 -8.40 -0.18 8.22
N GLU A 65 -8.42 0.89 9.01
CA GLU A 65 -9.55 1.25 9.88
C GLU A 65 -10.72 1.90 9.11
N ASN A 66 -10.41 2.61 8.02
CA ASN A 66 -11.37 3.35 7.19
C ASN A 66 -11.44 2.74 5.78
N GLY A 67 -11.91 1.49 5.70
CA GLY A 67 -11.91 0.70 4.46
C GLY A 67 -12.71 1.32 3.31
N ASP A 68 -13.60 2.27 3.58
CA ASP A 68 -14.36 3.00 2.56
C ASP A 68 -13.63 4.24 2.02
N GLN A 69 -12.44 4.59 2.52
CA GLN A 69 -11.69 5.77 2.06
C GLN A 69 -10.75 5.48 0.89
N LEU A 70 -10.29 4.23 0.73
CA LEU A 70 -9.39 3.84 -0.34
C LEU A 70 -10.17 3.35 -1.56
N LYS A 71 -10.22 4.16 -2.63
CA LYS A 71 -10.99 3.87 -3.85
C LYS A 71 -10.19 4.10 -5.12
N GLU A 72 -10.51 3.29 -6.13
CA GLU A 72 -10.09 3.56 -7.50
C GLU A 72 -10.90 4.71 -8.13
N LYS A 73 -10.42 5.22 -9.27
CA LYS A 73 -11.10 6.30 -10.01
C LYS A 73 -12.51 5.92 -10.48
N ASN A 74 -12.79 4.63 -10.65
CA ASN A 74 -14.09 4.09 -11.01
C ASN A 74 -15.05 3.95 -9.80
N GLY A 75 -14.59 4.32 -8.59
CA GLY A 75 -15.36 4.24 -7.34
C GLY A 75 -15.25 2.90 -6.61
N GLN A 76 -14.54 1.91 -7.17
CA GLN A 76 -14.39 0.60 -6.53
C GLN A 76 -13.48 0.71 -5.30
N ILE A 77 -13.92 0.12 -4.19
CA ILE A 77 -13.18 0.11 -2.92
C ILE A 77 -12.01 -0.86 -3.00
N ILE A 78 -10.90 -0.48 -2.37
CA ILE A 78 -9.73 -1.33 -2.14
C ILE A 78 -9.59 -1.53 -0.63
N GLU A 79 -9.81 -2.74 -0.15
CA GLU A 79 -9.76 -3.06 1.27
C GLU A 79 -8.37 -3.52 1.70
N LEU A 80 -7.85 -2.93 2.78
CA LEU A 80 -6.61 -3.39 3.43
C LEU A 80 -6.97 -4.24 4.65
N LYS A 81 -6.88 -5.56 4.51
CA LYS A 81 -7.32 -6.51 5.56
C LYS A 81 -6.18 -7.07 6.37
N GLN A 82 -5.14 -7.54 5.69
CA GLN A 82 -4.06 -8.26 6.35
C GLN A 82 -2.70 -7.86 5.79
N PRO A 83 -1.77 -7.36 6.62
CA PRO A 83 -0.41 -7.13 6.17
C PRO A 83 0.26 -8.48 5.88
N LEU A 84 0.90 -8.58 4.72
CA LEU A 84 1.76 -9.70 4.37
C LEU A 84 3.19 -9.35 4.75
N ILE A 85 3.69 -9.98 5.82
CA ILE A 85 5.09 -9.84 6.21
C ILE A 85 5.94 -10.54 5.15
N CYS A 86 6.65 -9.75 4.36
CA CYS A 86 7.62 -10.23 3.40
C CYS A 86 8.86 -10.68 4.19
N ALA A 87 9.16 -11.98 4.18
CA ALA A 87 10.39 -12.54 4.75
C ALA A 87 11.57 -12.43 3.78
N GLU A 88 11.54 -11.49 2.83
CA GLU A 88 12.72 -11.18 2.03
C GLU A 88 13.59 -10.21 2.84
N PRO A 89 14.86 -10.54 3.11
CA PRO A 89 15.76 -9.61 3.77
C PRO A 89 15.83 -8.35 2.90
N THR A 90 15.43 -7.21 3.44
CA THR A 90 15.80 -5.92 2.89
C THR A 90 17.31 -5.92 2.85
N THR A 91 17.88 -6.23 1.68
CA THR A 91 19.31 -6.14 1.47
C THR A 91 19.59 -4.65 1.32
N GLU A 92 19.63 -3.97 2.47
CA GLU A 92 20.40 -2.75 2.61
C GLU A 92 21.85 -3.17 2.34
N ARG A 93 22.40 -2.68 1.23
CA ARG A 93 23.80 -2.85 0.88
C ARG A 93 24.48 -1.50 0.91
#